data_AF-A0A968L3A7-F1
#
_entry.id   AF-A0A968L3A7-F1
#
_cell.length_a   1.000
_cell.length_b   1.000
_cell.length_c   1.000
_cell.angle_alpha   90.00
_cell.angle_beta   90.00
_cell.angle_gamma   90.00
#
_symmetry.space_group_name_H-M   'P 1'
#
loop_
_entity.id
_entity.type
_entity.pdbx_description
1 polymer ?
#
loop_
_entity_poly.entity_id
_entity_poly.type
_entity_poly.pdbx_seq_one_letter_code
_entity_poly.pdbx_strand_id
1 'polypeptide(L)'
;MVVSVRMLRRHIADIAARAAAGETVIILRHGHPWAMLRPALPDERCRTQSITSLRDDLRRGLLRARRRPLRLTWRDEVLDVVVCAVPRDLILAEDTE
;
A
#
# COMPACT_ATOMS: atom_id res chain seq x y z
N MET A 1 8.45 1.84 6.89
CA MET A 1 8.92 2.92 5.98
C MET A 1 7.82 3.91 5.63
N VAL A 2 8.17 5.16 5.30
CA VAL A 2 7.26 6.19 4.79
C VAL A 2 7.67 6.62 3.37
N VAL A 3 6.73 6.64 2.42
CA VAL A 3 7.00 7.02 1.01
C VAL A 3 5.97 8.01 0.50
N SER A 4 6.37 8.89 -0.43
CA SER A 4 5.40 9.74 -1.13
C SER A 4 4.67 8.97 -2.24
N VAL A 5 3.47 9.43 -2.64
CA VAL A 5 2.76 8.92 -3.83
C VAL A 5 3.64 8.95 -5.09
N ARG A 6 4.55 9.94 -5.22
CA ARG A 6 5.46 10.05 -6.36
C ARG A 6 6.52 8.94 -6.34
N MET A 7 7.07 8.64 -5.17
CA MET A 7 8.02 7.55 -4.97
C MET A 7 7.34 6.19 -5.19
N LEU A 8 6.15 6.01 -4.63
CA LEU A 8 5.32 4.83 -4.84
C LEU A 8 5.08 4.56 -6.33
N ARG A 9 4.71 5.58 -7.11
CA ARG A 9 4.48 5.43 -8.56
C ARG A 9 5.72 4.90 -9.30
N ARG A 10 6.91 5.32 -8.91
CA ARG A 10 8.18 4.95 -9.56
C ARG A 10 8.67 3.56 -9.16
N HIS A 11 8.45 3.16 -7.91
CA HIS A 11 9.04 1.97 -7.31
C HIS A 11 7.99 1.01 -6.73
N ILE A 12 6.79 0.97 -7.31
CA ILE A 12 5.66 0.22 -6.73
C ILE A 12 5.97 -1.27 -6.57
N ALA A 13 6.71 -1.87 -7.50
CA ALA A 13 7.07 -3.28 -7.46
C ALA A 13 7.99 -3.58 -6.26
N ASP A 14 9.06 -2.80 -6.10
CA ASP A 14 10.02 -2.95 -5.00
C ASP A 14 9.36 -2.68 -3.65
N ILE A 15 8.54 -1.64 -3.57
CA ILE A 15 7.80 -1.30 -2.33
C ILE A 15 6.78 -2.40 -2.00
N ALA A 16 6.07 -2.94 -2.99
CA ALA A 16 5.14 -4.05 -2.77
C ALA A 16 5.86 -5.32 -2.33
N ALA A 17 7.04 -5.62 -2.89
CA ALA A 17 7.86 -6.77 -2.48
C ALA A 17 8.33 -6.65 -1.03
N ARG A 18 8.82 -5.47 -0.62
CA ARG A 18 9.18 -5.19 0.78
C ARG A 18 7.98 -5.34 1.71
N ALA A 19 6.82 -4.86 1.30
CA ALA A 19 5.61 -4.98 2.10
C ALA A 19 5.10 -6.43 2.19
N ALA A 20 5.23 -7.21 1.12
CA ALA A 20 4.95 -8.65 1.15
C ALA A 20 5.93 -9.40 2.09
N ALA A 21 7.17 -8.91 2.22
CA ALA A 21 8.18 -9.46 3.13
C ALA A 21 7.97 -9.10 4.61
N GLY A 22 6.87 -8.40 4.97
CA GLY A 22 6.57 -8.05 6.37
C GLY A 22 6.56 -6.56 6.65
N GLU A 23 7.07 -5.73 5.74
CA GLU A 23 7.22 -4.31 6.02
C GLU A 23 5.90 -3.55 5.91
N THR A 24 5.64 -2.67 6.89
CA THR A 24 4.55 -1.69 6.76
C THR A 24 5.08 -0.41 6.10
N VAL A 25 4.43 0.02 5.02
CA VAL A 25 4.79 1.21 4.25
C VAL A 25 3.65 2.22 4.27
N ILE A 26 3.89 3.40 4.82
CA ILE A 26 2.92 4.49 4.85
C ILE A 26 3.08 5.36 3.60
N ILE A 27 1.98 5.61 2.93
CA ILE A 27 1.93 6.37 1.68
C ILE A 27 1.46 7.79 2.01
N LEU A 28 2.35 8.76 1.87
CA LEU A 28 2.07 10.17 2.07
C LEU A 28 1.60 10.83 0.79
N ARG A 29 0.62 11.73 0.94
CA ARG A 29 0.19 12.68 -0.09
C ARG A 29 0.20 14.08 0.47
N HIS A 30 0.98 14.97 -0.13
CA HIS A 30 1.18 16.34 0.36
C HIS A 30 1.56 16.38 1.85
N GLY A 31 2.45 15.47 2.27
CA GLY A 31 2.90 15.37 3.67
C GLY A 31 1.96 14.61 4.62
N HIS A 32 0.74 14.27 4.20
CA HIS A 32 -0.23 13.59 5.07
C HIS A 32 -0.36 12.10 4.76
N PRO A 33 -0.44 11.23 5.78
CA PRO A 33 -0.73 9.80 5.60
C PRO A 33 -2.05 9.62 4.88
N TRP A 34 -2.02 8.91 3.75
CA TRP A 34 -3.19 8.75 2.90
C TRP A 34 -3.67 7.29 2.80
N ALA A 35 -2.72 6.37 2.69
CA ALA A 35 -2.95 4.94 2.63
C ALA A 35 -1.71 4.23 3.19
N MET A 36 -1.81 2.92 3.38
CA MET A 36 -0.67 2.09 3.74
C MET A 36 -0.61 0.84 2.87
N LEU A 37 0.60 0.33 2.65
CA LEU A 37 0.86 -1.04 2.23
C LEU A 37 1.32 -1.85 3.44
N ARG A 38 0.83 -3.08 3.55
CA ARG A 38 1.26 -4.03 4.57
C ARG A 38 1.04 -5.47 4.09
N PRO A 39 1.61 -6.47 4.79
CA PRO A 39 1.23 -7.86 4.57
C PRO A 39 -0.29 -8.06 4.62
N ALA A 40 -0.79 -8.93 3.76
CA ALA A 40 -2.17 -9.38 3.82
C ALA A 40 -2.39 -10.16 5.13
N LEU A 41 -3.50 -9.91 5.83
CA LEU A 41 -3.89 -10.75 6.96
C LEU A 41 -4.53 -12.05 6.46
N PRO A 42 -4.41 -13.16 7.22
CA PRO A 42 -5.19 -14.35 6.93
C PRO A 42 -6.69 -14.00 6.90
N ASP A 43 -7.40 -14.55 5.91
CA ASP A 43 -8.84 -14.35 5.69
C ASP A 43 -9.31 -12.91 5.44
N GLU A 44 -8.39 -11.99 5.14
CA GLU A 44 -8.73 -10.62 4.83
C GLU A 44 -9.56 -10.52 3.54
N ARG A 45 -10.77 -9.99 3.64
CA ARG A 45 -11.65 -9.77 2.50
C ARG A 45 -11.20 -8.57 1.67
N CYS A 46 -10.38 -8.84 0.68
CA CYS A 46 -9.81 -7.84 -0.22
C CYS A 46 -10.42 -7.91 -1.63
N ARG A 47 -10.36 -6.80 -2.37
CA ARG A 47 -10.47 -6.86 -3.83
C ARG A 47 -9.10 -7.00 -4.45
N THR A 48 -8.98 -7.75 -5.53
CA THR A 48 -7.71 -7.91 -6.23
C THR A 48 -7.50 -6.77 -7.23
N GLN A 49 -6.28 -6.25 -7.32
CA GLN A 49 -5.89 -5.29 -8.35
C GLN A 49 -4.42 -5.47 -8.73
N SER A 50 -4.09 -5.46 -10.02
CA SER A 50 -2.69 -5.56 -10.44
C SER A 50 -1.89 -4.31 -10.06
N ILE A 51 -0.61 -4.50 -9.70
CA ILE A 51 0.31 -3.40 -9.40
C ILE A 51 0.41 -2.41 -10.56
N THR A 52 0.36 -2.89 -11.81
CA THR A 52 0.38 -2.04 -13.00
C THR A 52 -0.87 -1.16 -13.05
N SER A 53 -2.06 -1.75 -12.88
CA SER A 53 -3.32 -0.99 -12.87
C SER A 53 -3.37 0.02 -11.73
N LEU A 54 -2.86 -0.37 -10.56
CA LEU A 54 -2.75 0.53 -9.42
C LEU A 54 -1.78 1.68 -9.72
N ARG A 55 -0.62 1.42 -10.33
CA ARG A 55 0.35 2.46 -10.68
C ARG A 55 -0.24 3.47 -11.66
N ASP A 56 -0.91 2.98 -12.69
CA ASP A 56 -1.43 3.80 -13.78
C ASP A 56 -2.58 4.71 -13.27
N ASP A 57 -3.45 4.18 -12.40
CA ASP A 57 -4.55 4.92 -11.75
C ASP A 57 -4.36 5.06 -10.23
N LEU A 58 -3.17 5.50 -9.81
CA LEU A 58 -2.76 5.49 -8.40
C LEU A 58 -3.72 6.26 -7.50
N ARG A 59 -4.21 7.41 -7.95
CA ARG A 59 -5.14 8.21 -7.14
C ARG A 59 -6.44 7.46 -6.87
N ARG A 60 -7.10 6.90 -7.89
CA ARG A 60 -8.38 6.21 -7.68
C ARG A 60 -8.16 4.87 -7.01
N GLY A 61 -7.06 4.17 -7.30
CA GLY A 61 -6.68 2.94 -6.62
C GLY A 61 -6.52 3.14 -5.11
N LEU A 62 -5.74 4.14 -4.68
CA LEU A 62 -5.61 4.47 -3.26
C LEU A 62 -6.94 4.91 -2.62
N LEU A 63 -7.80 5.65 -3.33
CA LEU A 63 -9.14 6.00 -2.83
C LEU A 63 -10.03 4.76 -2.65
N ARG A 64 -9.95 3.77 -3.54
CA ARG A 64 -10.66 2.49 -3.40
C ARG A 64 -10.14 1.68 -2.22
N ALA A 65 -8.81 1.61 -2.06
CA ALA A 65 -8.14 0.96 -0.94
C ALA A 65 -8.58 1.48 0.44
N ARG A 66 -8.91 2.77 0.52
CA ARG A 66 -9.44 3.37 1.75
C ARG A 66 -10.86 2.90 2.11
N ARG A 67 -11.64 2.43 1.14
CA ARG A 67 -13.01 1.92 1.35
C ARG A 67 -13.01 0.42 1.59
N ARG A 68 -12.19 -0.30 0.83
CA ARG A 68 -11.95 -1.74 0.99
C ARG A 68 -10.51 -2.05 0.65
N PRO A 69 -9.80 -2.86 1.46
CA PRO A 69 -8.44 -3.27 1.17
C PRO A 69 -8.31 -3.87 -0.24
N LEU A 70 -7.22 -3.51 -0.91
CA LEU A 70 -6.88 -4.03 -2.24
C LEU A 70 -5.68 -4.97 -2.11
N ARG A 71 -5.87 -6.25 -2.43
CA ARG A 71 -4.76 -7.20 -2.54
C ARG A 71 -4.11 -7.05 -3.90
N LEU A 72 -2.79 -6.93 -3.91
CA LEU A 72 -2.07 -6.67 -5.15
C LEU A 72 -1.77 -7.96 -5.90
N THR A 73 -1.79 -7.88 -7.23
CA THR A 73 -1.26 -8.95 -8.10
C THR A 73 -0.13 -8.45 -8.96
N TRP A 74 0.78 -9.35 -9.34
CA TRP A 74 1.81 -9.10 -10.35
C TRP A 74 1.87 -10.30 -11.30
N ARG A 75 1.76 -10.08 -12.62
CA ARG A 75 1.83 -11.14 -13.65
C ARG A 75 0.88 -12.29 -13.33
N ASP A 76 -0.35 -11.91 -12.97
CA ASP A 76 -1.45 -12.83 -12.60
C ASP A 76 -1.25 -13.63 -11.31
N GLU A 77 -0.14 -13.43 -10.59
CA GLU A 77 0.09 -13.99 -9.26
C GLU A 77 -0.42 -13.05 -8.17
N VAL A 78 -1.07 -13.62 -7.16
CA VAL A 78 -1.53 -12.89 -5.98
C VAL A 78 -0.35 -12.67 -5.05
N LEU A 79 -0.08 -11.41 -4.71
CA LEU A 79 0.91 -11.05 -3.72
C LEU A 79 0.28 -11.06 -2.31
N ASP A 80 1.08 -11.38 -1.30
CA ASP A 80 0.70 -11.30 0.12
C ASP A 80 0.79 -9.87 0.65
N VAL A 81 0.38 -8.90 -0.14
CA VAL A 81 0.39 -7.48 0.21
C VAL A 81 -0.96 -6.85 -0.11
N VAL A 82 -1.41 -5.99 0.80
CA VAL A 82 -2.62 -5.20 0.62
C VAL A 82 -2.32 -3.71 0.72
N VAL A 83 -3.07 -2.93 -0.04
CA VAL A 83 -3.20 -1.49 0.14
C VAL A 83 -4.50 -1.23 0.89
N CYS A 84 -4.43 -0.50 2.00
CA CYS A 84 -5.60 -0.16 2.81
C CYS A 84 -5.55 1.27 3.34
N ALA A 85 -6.60 1.68 4.05
CA ALA A 85 -6.60 2.91 4.82
C ALA A 85 -5.50 2.87 5.89
N VAL A 86 -4.96 4.03 6.22
CA VAL A 86 -4.15 4.21 7.44
C VAL A 86 -5.10 4.09 8.65
N PRO A 87 -4.78 3.26 9.66
CA PRO A 87 -5.51 3.22 10.92
C PRO A 87 -5.55 4.60 11.56
N ARG A 88 -6.66 4.96 12.20
CA ARG A 88 -6.82 6.29 12.82
C ARG A 88 -5.90 6.49 14.02
N ASP A 89 -5.52 5.38 14.64
CA ASP A 89 -4.66 5.22 15.80
C ASP A 89 -3.20 4.96 15.42
N LEU A 90 -2.84 5.02 14.13
CA LEU A 90 -1.45 4.86 13.72
C LEU A 90 -0.63 6.05 14.22
N ILE A 91 0.15 5.81 15.28
CA ILE A 91 1.25 6.68 15.68
C ILE A 91 2.42 6.33 14.78
N LEU A 92 2.78 7.25 13.89
CA LEU A 92 4.07 7.17 13.22
C LEU A 92 5.11 7.38 14.31
N ALA A 93 5.75 6.31 14.76
CA ALA A 93 6.95 6.45 15.58
C ALA A 93 7.94 7.24 14.72
N GLU A 94 8.25 8.46 15.16
CA GLU A 94 9.41 9.17 14.64
C GLU A 94 10.61 8.37 15.14
N ASP A 95 11.25 7.62 14.23
CA ASP A 95 12.60 7.12 14.47
C ASP A 95 13.45 8.35 14.82
N THR A 96 13.70 8.50 16.12
CA THR A 96 14.59 9.51 16.67
C THR A 96 15.98 8.89 16.55
N GLU A 97 16.66 9.18 15.44
CA GLU A 97 18.12 9.02 15.32
C GLU A 97 18.78 10.41 15.29
#